data_AF-A0A1F0QEL8-F1
#
_entry.id   AF-A0A1F0QEL8-F1
#
_cell.length_a   1.000
_cell.length_b   1.000
_cell.length_c   1.000
_cell.angle_alpha   90.00
_cell.angle_beta   90.00
_cell.angle_gamma   90.00
#
_symmetry.space_group_name_H-M   'P 1'
#
loop_
_entity.id
_entity.type
_entity.pdbx_description
1 polymer ?
#
loop_
_entity_poly.entity_id
_entity_poly.type
_entity_poly.pdbx_seq_one_letter_code
_entity_poly.pdbx_strand_id
1 'polypeptide(L)'
;MKLVIFADGGSRGNPGIAGSGTAVYNEDRSQLLREIAYVVGQKSTNNVAEYHGLLRGLEAAVELGADEVEFYMDSKLVVEQMNGRWKIKHPDMQKLAIEARRLLNQIPRFSLEWVPRAKNSVADELSNVAMDAAAKGEPVGILDMGAGDAVETGAAVDAAGSEEPGGEAGETSPSTASSTAADWRSETGQSTRFILLRHGQTAMSAAKQYSGRANPELTELGKKQALAAAQALADTHIDAVVCSPLRRCQQTAAAVVEGRDLRVETVEDLIEVDFGRWEGKTFAEADAACPELHARWLKDTSVACPGGESLRAVHRRVSAARRELQQRFEGQTILVVSHVNPIKSFVRQALDSGPQTPNHLFLELASLSEVEFFDSGSTLHRFNDVGHLGALR
;
A
#
# COMPACT_ATOMS: atom_id res chain seq x y z
N MET A 1 -10.55 1.88 -18.63
CA MET A 1 -10.45 2.72 -19.85
C MET A 1 -9.00 3.06 -20.19
N LYS A 2 -8.71 3.51 -21.43
CA LYS A 2 -7.35 3.94 -21.83
C LYS A 2 -7.18 5.46 -21.71
N LEU A 3 -6.06 5.90 -21.14
CA LEU A 3 -5.68 7.30 -21.00
C LEU A 3 -4.32 7.58 -21.63
N VAL A 4 -4.17 8.80 -22.16
CA VAL A 4 -2.89 9.33 -22.62
C VAL A 4 -2.49 10.51 -21.74
N ILE A 5 -1.31 10.45 -21.12
CA ILE A 5 -0.88 11.42 -20.12
C ILE A 5 0.45 12.05 -20.51
N PHE A 6 0.53 13.36 -20.38
CA PHE A 6 1.75 14.14 -20.56
C PHE A 6 2.08 14.84 -19.24
N ALA A 7 3.34 14.78 -18.81
CA ALA A 7 3.80 15.51 -17.63
C ALA A 7 5.18 16.14 -17.83
N ASP A 8 5.43 17.21 -17.09
CA ASP A 8 6.69 17.96 -17.06
C ASP A 8 6.91 18.53 -15.64
N GLY A 9 8.16 18.87 -15.32
CA GLY A 9 8.54 19.53 -14.09
C GLY A 9 9.72 20.47 -14.27
N GLY A 10 9.58 21.68 -13.74
CA GLY A 10 10.57 22.73 -13.82
C GLY A 10 11.07 23.19 -12.45
N SER A 11 12.27 23.75 -12.42
CA SER A 11 12.73 24.58 -11.30
C SER A 11 13.52 25.81 -11.77
N ARG A 12 13.13 27.00 -11.28
CA ARG A 12 13.81 28.28 -11.53
C ARG A 12 14.95 28.45 -10.53
N GLY A 13 16.15 28.11 -11.00
CA GLY A 13 17.28 27.78 -10.12
C GLY A 13 17.24 26.30 -9.77
N ASN A 14 18.38 25.63 -9.65
CA ASN A 14 18.42 24.18 -9.41
C ASN A 14 19.41 23.84 -8.27
N PRO A 15 18.95 23.83 -7.00
CA PRO A 15 17.57 23.93 -6.53
C PRO A 15 16.99 25.36 -6.54
N GLY A 16 15.68 25.48 -6.65
CA GLY A 16 14.95 26.76 -6.75
C GLY A 16 13.43 26.59 -6.72
N ILE A 17 12.69 27.58 -7.21
CA ILE A 17 11.23 27.61 -7.23
C ILE A 17 10.74 26.57 -8.23
N ALA A 18 9.99 25.57 -7.76
CA ALA A 18 9.66 24.41 -8.55
C ALA A 18 8.15 24.18 -8.67
N GLY A 19 7.76 23.67 -9.84
CA GLY A 19 6.38 23.36 -10.20
C GLY A 19 6.34 22.23 -11.22
N SER A 20 5.22 21.52 -11.27
CA SER A 20 5.00 20.44 -12.24
C SER A 20 3.64 20.55 -12.90
N GLY A 21 3.57 20.13 -14.15
CA GLY A 21 2.37 20.15 -14.97
C GLY A 21 1.97 18.75 -15.44
N THR A 22 0.67 18.51 -15.54
CA THR A 22 0.12 17.25 -16.06
C THR A 22 -1.14 17.49 -16.88
N ALA A 23 -1.20 16.92 -18.08
CA ALA A 23 -2.37 16.91 -18.94
C ALA A 23 -2.83 15.46 -19.20
N VAL A 24 -4.09 15.17 -18.93
CA VAL A 24 -4.70 13.84 -19.06
C VAL A 24 -5.74 13.86 -20.17
N TYR A 25 -5.58 13.01 -21.18
CA TYR A 25 -6.48 12.91 -22.33
C TYR A 25 -7.17 11.55 -22.40
N ASN A 26 -8.29 11.50 -23.12
CA ASN A 26 -8.87 10.24 -23.60
C ASN A 26 -7.95 9.52 -24.61
N GLU A 27 -8.31 8.29 -24.98
CA GLU A 27 -7.50 7.39 -25.81
C GLU A 27 -7.02 7.99 -27.14
N ASP A 28 -7.87 8.73 -27.85
CA ASP A 28 -7.56 9.31 -29.16
C ASP A 28 -6.99 10.74 -29.08
N ARG A 29 -6.78 11.25 -27.85
CA ARG A 29 -6.33 12.61 -27.55
C ARG A 29 -7.27 13.72 -28.06
N SER A 30 -8.52 13.40 -28.36
CA SER A 30 -9.51 14.40 -28.80
C SER A 30 -10.08 15.24 -27.66
N GLN A 31 -10.04 14.73 -26.43
CA GLN A 31 -10.59 15.38 -25.25
C GLN A 31 -9.56 15.44 -24.12
N LEU A 32 -9.37 16.65 -23.59
CA LEU A 32 -8.64 16.89 -22.35
C LEU A 32 -9.57 16.66 -21.17
N LEU A 33 -9.23 15.68 -20.33
CA LEU A 33 -10.05 15.22 -19.20
C LEU A 33 -9.63 15.88 -17.89
N ARG A 34 -8.35 16.23 -17.76
CA ARG A 34 -7.82 16.91 -16.58
C ARG A 34 -6.54 17.67 -16.88
N GLU A 35 -6.42 18.84 -16.26
CA GLU A 35 -5.20 19.64 -16.18
C GLU A 35 -4.80 19.78 -14.71
N ILE A 36 -3.52 19.61 -14.43
CA ILE A 36 -2.99 19.71 -13.07
C ILE A 36 -1.74 20.56 -13.12
N ALA A 37 -1.79 21.72 -12.44
CA ALA A 37 -0.62 22.50 -12.07
C ALA A 37 -0.36 22.27 -10.58
N TYR A 38 0.83 21.80 -10.23
CA TYR A 38 1.19 21.44 -8.86
C TYR A 38 2.43 22.20 -8.39
N VAL A 39 2.25 23.00 -7.33
CA VAL A 39 3.33 23.72 -6.65
C VAL A 39 4.17 22.70 -5.87
N VAL A 40 5.44 22.56 -6.25
CA VAL A 40 6.38 21.66 -5.59
C VAL A 40 7.05 22.34 -4.40
N GLY A 41 7.32 23.64 -4.51
CA GLY A 41 7.80 24.49 -3.41
C GLY A 41 8.94 25.43 -3.79
N GLN A 42 9.40 26.21 -2.82
CA GLN A 42 10.39 27.30 -3.01
C GLN A 42 11.83 26.82 -3.26
N LYS A 43 12.14 25.58 -2.87
CA LYS A 43 13.51 25.04 -2.92
C LYS A 43 13.49 23.57 -3.26
N SER A 44 13.35 23.27 -4.55
CA SER A 44 13.41 21.91 -5.08
C SER A 44 14.20 21.84 -6.38
N THR A 45 14.62 20.64 -6.75
CA THR A 45 15.41 20.42 -7.98
C THR A 45 14.48 20.14 -9.16
N ASN A 46 15.00 20.35 -10.38
CA ASN A 46 14.25 20.04 -11.61
C ASN A 46 13.72 18.61 -11.60
N ASN A 47 14.60 17.64 -11.28
CA ASN A 47 14.24 16.23 -11.32
C ASN A 47 13.21 15.84 -10.24
N VAL A 48 13.20 16.53 -9.09
CA VAL A 48 12.16 16.32 -8.08
C VAL A 48 10.82 16.83 -8.59
N ALA A 49 10.78 17.98 -9.26
CA ALA A 49 9.57 18.51 -9.88
C ALA A 49 9.01 17.56 -10.96
N GLU A 50 9.87 17.01 -11.80
CA GLU A 50 9.51 16.01 -12.82
C GLU A 50 8.84 14.77 -12.20
N TYR A 51 9.38 14.29 -11.08
CA TYR A 51 8.79 13.19 -10.33
C TYR A 51 7.40 13.53 -9.77
N HIS A 52 7.17 14.79 -9.36
CA HIS A 52 5.83 15.23 -8.96
C HIS A 52 4.87 15.25 -10.15
N GLY A 53 5.30 15.69 -11.34
CA GLY A 53 4.48 15.62 -12.56
C GLY A 53 4.06 14.19 -12.90
N LEU A 54 5.00 13.24 -12.83
CA LEU A 54 4.69 11.81 -12.96
C LEU A 54 3.66 11.35 -11.93
N LEU A 55 3.89 11.69 -10.66
CA LEU A 55 3.04 11.26 -9.54
C LEU A 55 1.60 11.75 -9.70
N ARG A 56 1.40 13.05 -9.99
CA ARG A 56 0.07 13.64 -10.20
C ARG A 56 -0.68 13.02 -11.37
N GLY A 57 0.02 12.69 -12.46
CA GLY A 57 -0.60 11.98 -13.58
C GLY A 57 -1.03 10.56 -13.23
N LEU A 58 -0.24 9.84 -12.44
CA LEU A 58 -0.61 8.49 -12.00
C LEU A 58 -1.80 8.49 -11.04
N GLU A 59 -1.88 9.46 -10.13
CA GLU A 59 -3.04 9.63 -9.24
C GLU A 59 -4.31 9.93 -10.04
N ALA A 60 -4.23 10.86 -10.99
CA ALA A 60 -5.35 11.17 -11.87
C ALA A 60 -5.81 9.94 -12.67
N ALA A 61 -4.88 9.12 -13.17
CA ALA A 61 -5.21 7.89 -13.87
C ALA A 61 -5.95 6.89 -12.99
N VAL A 62 -5.51 6.73 -11.73
CA VAL A 62 -6.15 5.84 -10.76
C VAL A 62 -7.55 6.34 -10.37
N GLU A 63 -7.69 7.64 -10.08
CA GLU A 63 -8.98 8.26 -9.76
C GLU A 63 -9.99 8.14 -10.89
N LEU A 64 -9.52 8.25 -12.13
CA LEU A 64 -10.34 8.11 -13.32
C LEU A 64 -10.65 6.63 -13.67
N GLY A 65 -10.03 5.65 -13.01
CA GLY A 65 -10.27 4.22 -13.26
C GLY A 65 -9.62 3.71 -14.55
N ALA A 66 -8.40 4.15 -14.84
CA ALA A 66 -7.66 3.70 -16.02
C ALA A 66 -7.26 2.21 -15.93
N ASP A 67 -7.52 1.47 -17.01
CA ASP A 67 -7.06 0.08 -17.21
C ASP A 67 -5.77 0.04 -18.04
N GLU A 68 -5.52 1.10 -18.83
CA GLU A 68 -4.36 1.27 -19.69
C GLU A 68 -3.92 2.74 -19.70
N VAL A 69 -2.62 2.99 -19.53
CA VAL A 69 -2.04 4.34 -19.55
C VAL A 69 -0.82 4.37 -20.46
N GLU A 70 -0.83 5.31 -21.40
CA GLU A 70 0.36 5.74 -22.16
C GLU A 70 0.87 7.05 -21.55
N PHE A 71 2.04 6.99 -20.90
CA PHE A 71 2.61 8.12 -20.17
C PHE A 71 3.83 8.68 -20.90
N TYR A 72 3.84 9.99 -21.13
CA TYR A 72 4.89 10.70 -21.84
C TYR A 72 5.50 11.80 -20.99
N MET A 73 6.84 11.86 -20.96
CA MET A 73 7.62 12.91 -20.30
C MET A 73 8.83 13.27 -21.16
N ASP A 74 9.33 14.50 -21.07
CA ASP A 74 10.58 14.93 -21.73
C ASP A 74 11.82 14.79 -20.83
N SER A 75 11.65 14.40 -19.56
CA SER A 75 12.74 13.98 -18.67
C SER A 75 13.18 12.54 -18.93
N LYS A 76 14.23 12.37 -19.76
CA LYS A 76 14.84 11.06 -19.99
C LYS A 76 15.34 10.41 -18.69
N LEU A 77 15.82 11.20 -17.73
CA LEU A 77 16.28 10.68 -16.44
C LEU A 77 15.16 9.97 -15.68
N VAL A 78 14.00 10.64 -15.51
CA VAL A 78 12.86 10.08 -14.77
C VAL A 78 12.29 8.87 -15.51
N VAL A 79 12.15 8.95 -16.83
CA VAL A 79 11.69 7.82 -17.67
C VAL A 79 12.59 6.59 -17.50
N GLU A 80 13.90 6.76 -17.57
CA GLU A 80 14.86 5.65 -17.45
C GLU A 80 14.94 5.09 -16.02
N GLN A 81 14.81 5.94 -15.01
CA GLN A 81 14.77 5.53 -13.61
C GLN A 81 13.52 4.73 -13.26
N MET A 82 12.37 5.16 -13.75
CA MET A 82 11.09 4.50 -13.49
C MET A 82 10.92 3.22 -14.30
N ASN A 83 11.50 3.14 -15.49
CA ASN A 83 11.66 1.89 -16.23
C ASN A 83 12.74 0.94 -15.66
N GLY A 84 13.40 1.32 -14.56
CA GLY A 84 14.39 0.49 -13.87
C GLY A 84 15.73 0.36 -14.59
N ARG A 85 15.95 1.11 -15.68
CA ARG A 85 17.21 1.11 -16.42
C ARG A 85 18.29 1.91 -15.69
N TRP A 86 17.91 2.99 -14.99
CA TRP A 86 18.84 3.87 -14.28
C TRP A 86 18.58 3.87 -12.76
N LYS A 87 19.64 4.04 -11.96
CA LYS A 87 19.54 4.11 -10.49
C LYS A 87 19.03 5.48 -10.02
N ILE A 88 18.23 5.47 -8.97
CA ILE A 88 17.76 6.69 -8.27
C ILE A 88 18.63 6.89 -7.03
N LYS A 89 19.46 7.95 -7.04
CA LYS A 89 20.36 8.26 -5.93
C LYS A 89 19.83 9.35 -5.00
N HIS A 90 19.00 10.26 -5.52
CA HIS A 90 18.50 11.40 -4.75
C HIS A 90 17.42 10.93 -3.75
N PRO A 91 17.56 11.19 -2.44
CA PRO A 91 16.62 10.68 -1.42
C PRO A 91 15.15 11.08 -1.68
N ASP A 92 14.90 12.32 -2.07
CA ASP A 92 13.52 12.76 -2.33
C ASP A 92 12.92 12.10 -3.57
N MET A 93 13.72 11.89 -4.62
CA MET A 93 13.27 11.15 -5.81
C MET A 93 13.04 9.66 -5.49
N GLN A 94 13.77 9.08 -4.53
CA GLN A 94 13.52 7.71 -4.09
C GLN A 94 12.14 7.58 -3.44
N LYS A 95 11.77 8.53 -2.57
CA LYS A 95 10.43 8.59 -1.95
C LYS A 95 9.33 8.71 -3.00
N LEU A 96 9.50 9.65 -3.94
CA LEU A 96 8.54 9.86 -5.03
C LEU A 96 8.44 8.64 -5.97
N ALA A 97 9.54 7.95 -6.22
CA ALA A 97 9.56 6.74 -7.04
C ALA A 97 8.86 5.55 -6.38
N ILE A 98 8.95 5.42 -5.06
CA ILE A 98 8.21 4.41 -4.30
C ILE A 98 6.71 4.65 -4.48
N GLU A 99 6.27 5.88 -4.28
CA GLU A 99 4.86 6.25 -4.41
C GLU A 99 4.35 6.09 -5.86
N ALA A 100 5.12 6.55 -6.84
CA ALA A 100 4.79 6.34 -8.25
C ALA A 100 4.67 4.84 -8.58
N ARG A 101 5.58 3.98 -8.07
CA ARG A 101 5.47 2.52 -8.26
C ARG A 101 4.24 1.92 -7.59
N ARG A 102 3.83 2.43 -6.43
CA ARG A 102 2.60 2.01 -5.74
C ARG A 102 1.37 2.26 -6.61
N LEU A 103 1.31 3.39 -7.30
CA LEU A 103 0.22 3.73 -8.23
C LEU A 103 0.30 2.92 -9.53
N LEU A 104 1.50 2.73 -10.08
CA LEU A 104 1.70 1.89 -11.27
C LEU A 104 1.17 0.47 -11.09
N ASN A 105 1.32 -0.11 -9.89
CA ASN A 105 0.81 -1.45 -9.59
C ASN A 105 -0.74 -1.54 -9.62
N GLN A 106 -1.44 -0.40 -9.64
CA GLN A 106 -2.90 -0.35 -9.74
C GLN A 106 -3.38 -0.22 -11.19
N ILE A 107 -2.50 0.10 -12.13
CA ILE A 107 -2.82 0.28 -13.56
C ILE A 107 -2.42 -1.02 -14.30
N PRO A 108 -3.37 -1.81 -14.82
CA PRO A 108 -3.11 -3.12 -15.43
C PRO A 108 -2.14 -3.10 -16.63
N ARG A 109 -2.17 -2.04 -17.45
CA ARG A 109 -1.29 -1.86 -18.60
C ARG A 109 -0.70 -0.45 -18.58
N PHE A 110 0.62 -0.35 -18.68
CA PHE A 110 1.31 0.91 -18.55
C PHE A 110 2.53 0.98 -19.46
N SER A 111 2.71 2.11 -20.13
CA SER A 111 3.97 2.51 -20.77
C SER A 111 4.42 3.88 -20.26
N LEU A 112 5.75 4.05 -20.10
CA LEU A 112 6.39 5.32 -19.81
C LEU A 112 7.49 5.58 -20.83
N GLU A 113 7.24 6.56 -21.69
CA GLU A 113 8.08 6.87 -22.83
C GLU A 113 8.59 8.30 -22.79
N TRP A 114 9.80 8.48 -23.32
CA TRP A 114 10.39 9.79 -23.48
C TRP A 114 9.89 10.45 -24.77
N VAL A 115 9.53 11.73 -24.72
CA VAL A 115 9.19 12.55 -25.89
C VAL A 115 10.06 13.81 -25.99
N PRO A 116 10.32 14.33 -27.20
CA PRO A 116 10.94 15.65 -27.34
C PRO A 116 10.06 16.74 -26.71
N ARG A 117 10.67 17.74 -26.07
CA ARG A 117 9.98 18.87 -25.41
C ARG A 117 8.95 19.58 -26.30
N ALA A 118 9.21 19.69 -27.60
CA ALA A 118 8.27 20.25 -28.58
C ALA A 118 6.93 19.49 -28.68
N LYS A 119 6.85 18.26 -28.16
CA LYS A 119 5.63 17.45 -28.08
C LYS A 119 4.98 17.44 -26.68
N ASN A 120 5.50 18.23 -25.74
CA ASN A 120 5.06 18.27 -24.33
C ASN A 120 4.57 19.66 -23.89
N SER A 121 4.10 20.50 -24.82
CA SER A 121 3.86 21.93 -24.57
C SER A 121 2.81 22.23 -23.50
N VAL A 122 1.74 21.44 -23.40
CA VAL A 122 0.67 21.67 -22.40
C VAL A 122 1.18 21.39 -20.99
N ALA A 123 1.95 20.32 -20.79
CA ALA A 123 2.53 20.04 -19.49
C ALA A 123 3.61 21.06 -19.10
N ASP A 124 4.39 21.56 -20.07
CA ASP A 124 5.36 22.65 -19.88
C ASP A 124 4.68 23.97 -19.48
N GLU A 125 3.55 24.30 -20.10
CA GLU A 125 2.75 25.47 -19.73
C GLU A 125 2.23 25.36 -18.28
N LEU A 126 1.64 24.21 -17.92
CA LEU A 126 1.14 23.95 -16.57
C LEU A 126 2.27 23.95 -15.51
N SER A 127 3.47 23.48 -15.86
CA SER A 127 4.62 23.51 -14.95
C SER A 127 5.09 24.95 -14.70
N ASN A 128 5.04 25.82 -15.72
CA ASN A 128 5.31 27.24 -15.60
C ASN A 128 4.27 27.96 -14.74
N VAL A 129 2.98 27.68 -14.94
CA VAL A 129 1.89 28.19 -14.08
C VAL A 129 2.15 27.83 -12.62
N ALA A 130 2.51 26.57 -12.35
CA ALA A 130 2.85 26.12 -11.00
C ALA A 130 4.08 26.84 -10.42
N MET A 131 5.12 27.08 -11.22
CA MET A 131 6.30 27.84 -10.78
C MET A 131 5.99 29.32 -10.53
N ASP A 132 5.10 29.94 -11.31
CA ASP A 132 4.65 31.32 -11.10
C ASP A 132 3.83 31.46 -9.82
N ALA A 133 2.92 30.52 -9.58
CA ALA A 133 2.17 30.43 -8.33
C ALA A 133 3.10 30.24 -7.12
N ALA A 134 4.06 29.32 -7.23
CA ALA A 134 5.09 29.13 -6.22
C ALA A 134 5.87 30.43 -5.98
N ALA A 135 6.28 31.14 -7.02
CA ALA A 135 6.97 32.43 -6.87
C ALA A 135 6.13 33.52 -6.18
N LYS A 136 4.80 33.45 -6.28
CA LYS A 136 3.85 34.32 -5.57
C LYS A 136 3.57 33.90 -4.13
N GLY A 137 4.13 32.78 -3.67
CA GLY A 137 3.97 32.28 -2.31
C GLY A 137 2.79 31.33 -2.11
N GLU A 138 2.19 30.81 -3.19
CA GLU A 138 1.15 29.77 -3.08
C GLU A 138 1.71 28.52 -2.37
N PRO A 139 0.90 27.87 -1.52
CA PRO A 139 1.34 26.69 -0.78
C PRO A 139 1.60 25.51 -1.71
N VAL A 140 2.41 24.56 -1.22
CA VAL A 140 2.63 23.27 -1.90
C VAL A 140 1.29 22.54 -2.05
N GLY A 141 0.91 22.21 -3.28
CA GLY A 141 -0.41 21.67 -3.56
C GLY A 141 -0.81 21.78 -5.03
N ILE A 142 -1.97 21.20 -5.35
CA ILE A 142 -2.63 21.38 -6.64
C ILE A 142 -3.26 22.77 -6.65
N LEU A 143 -3.03 23.54 -7.71
CA LEU A 143 -3.66 24.85 -7.88
C LEU A 143 -5.13 24.69 -8.25
N ASP A 144 -5.97 25.52 -7.65
CA ASP A 144 -7.34 25.72 -8.13
C ASP A 144 -7.31 26.61 -9.37
N MET A 145 -7.24 25.96 -10.53
CA MET A 145 -7.22 26.63 -11.83
C MET A 145 -8.62 27.10 -12.27
N GLY A 146 -9.65 26.90 -11.43
CA GLY A 146 -11.05 27.05 -11.80
C GLY A 146 -11.49 25.98 -12.81
N ALA A 147 -12.73 25.51 -12.72
CA ALA A 147 -13.30 24.69 -13.78
C ALA A 147 -13.52 25.56 -15.03
N GLY A 148 -12.50 25.65 -15.88
CA GLY A 148 -12.56 26.30 -17.17
C GLY A 148 -13.01 25.32 -18.25
N ASP A 149 -14.30 25.40 -18.62
CA ASP A 149 -14.70 25.18 -20.01
C ASP A 149 -13.77 25.99 -20.94
N ALA A 150 -13.53 25.43 -22.12
CA ALA A 150 -12.65 25.93 -23.17
C ALA A 150 -12.65 27.47 -23.40
N VAL A 151 -11.48 28.01 -23.79
CA VAL A 151 -11.21 28.93 -24.93
C VAL A 151 -10.13 30.01 -24.64
N GLU A 152 -9.14 30.04 -25.56
CA GLU A 152 -8.27 31.12 -26.11
C GLU A 152 -7.39 32.07 -25.26
N THR A 153 -6.08 31.92 -25.52
CA THR A 153 -5.01 32.92 -25.75
C THR A 153 -5.22 34.41 -25.45
N GLY A 154 -4.28 35.03 -24.71
CA GLY A 154 -4.09 36.49 -24.69
C GLY A 154 -2.93 36.98 -23.80
N ALA A 155 -1.98 37.70 -24.40
CA ALA A 155 -0.70 38.21 -23.89
C ALA A 155 -0.71 39.23 -22.72
N ALA A 156 0.40 39.21 -21.94
CA ALA A 156 1.14 40.32 -21.26
C ALA A 156 0.37 41.20 -20.24
N VAL A 157 0.91 41.77 -19.15
CA VAL A 157 2.22 42.41 -18.86
C VAL A 157 2.34 42.64 -17.32
N ASP A 158 3.59 42.64 -16.83
CA ASP A 158 4.24 43.53 -15.84
C ASP A 158 3.81 43.76 -14.37
N ALA A 159 4.84 43.63 -13.52
CA ALA A 159 5.35 44.55 -12.49
C ALA A 159 4.95 44.45 -10.99
N ALA A 160 5.97 44.02 -10.22
CA ALA A 160 6.65 44.77 -9.15
C ALA A 160 6.07 44.88 -7.71
N GLY A 161 6.98 44.74 -6.75
CA GLY A 161 6.94 45.30 -5.37
C GLY A 161 6.65 44.26 -4.28
N SER A 162 7.62 43.71 -3.55
CA SER A 162 8.46 44.28 -2.49
C SER A 162 7.82 44.28 -1.09
N GLU A 163 8.61 43.79 -0.13
CA GLU A 163 8.62 44.08 1.32
C GLU A 163 7.84 43.18 2.30
N GLU A 164 8.65 42.35 2.97
CA GLU A 164 8.55 41.94 4.39
C GLU A 164 8.50 43.15 5.34
N PRO A 165 7.95 43.03 6.59
CA PRO A 165 8.77 42.51 7.69
C PRO A 165 8.04 41.82 8.87
N GLY A 166 8.76 40.91 9.52
CA GLY A 166 9.09 40.96 10.96
C GLY A 166 8.00 40.63 11.99
N GLY A 167 8.36 39.77 12.96
CA GLY A 167 7.60 39.61 14.20
C GLY A 167 8.01 38.42 15.06
N GLU A 168 8.68 38.71 16.17
CA GLU A 168 9.31 37.79 17.12
C GLU A 168 8.36 36.91 17.97
N ALA A 169 8.89 35.73 18.31
CA ALA A 169 8.95 35.05 19.61
C ALA A 169 7.79 35.08 20.62
N GLY A 170 7.43 33.89 21.11
CA GLY A 170 6.75 33.66 22.37
C GLY A 170 7.05 32.26 22.93
N GLU A 171 7.83 32.20 23.99
CA GLU A 171 8.19 31.01 24.77
C GLU A 171 7.03 30.55 25.69
N THR A 172 6.85 29.24 25.88
CA THR A 172 6.48 28.63 27.17
C THR A 172 6.96 27.17 27.24
N SER A 173 7.75 26.84 28.27
CA SER A 173 8.17 25.48 28.65
C SER A 173 7.30 24.92 29.82
N PRO A 174 7.60 23.76 30.42
CA PRO A 174 7.27 22.41 29.96
C PRO A 174 6.38 21.66 30.99
N SER A 175 5.70 20.58 30.58
CA SER A 175 5.05 19.66 31.52
C SER A 175 5.44 18.22 31.23
N THR A 176 6.02 17.59 32.24
CA THR A 176 6.58 16.23 32.25
C THR A 176 5.52 15.18 32.54
N ALA A 177 5.36 14.20 31.65
CA ALA A 177 4.79 12.89 31.98
C ALA A 177 5.49 11.77 31.19
N SER A 178 6.32 11.03 31.93
CA SER A 178 6.73 9.63 31.78
C SER A 178 6.93 9.04 30.38
N SER A 179 8.20 9.03 29.95
CA SER A 179 8.74 8.22 28.86
C SER A 179 8.90 6.75 29.25
N THR A 180 8.36 5.84 28.44
CA THR A 180 8.92 4.49 28.28
C THR A 180 9.46 4.34 26.85
N ALA A 181 10.69 3.85 26.76
CA ALA A 181 11.58 3.95 25.61
C ALA A 181 11.10 3.19 24.36
N ALA A 182 10.87 3.91 23.26
CA ALA A 182 11.62 3.81 21.99
C ALA A 182 10.90 4.58 20.85
N ASP A 183 10.47 5.81 21.13
CA ASP A 183 9.78 6.66 20.15
C ASP A 183 10.81 7.44 19.32
N TRP A 184 11.37 6.79 18.30
CA TRP A 184 12.19 7.47 17.29
C TRP A 184 11.37 8.06 16.14
N ARG A 185 10.07 7.73 16.09
CA ARG A 185 9.06 8.35 15.21
C ARG A 185 7.93 8.84 16.09
N SER A 186 7.92 10.13 16.38
CA SER A 186 6.77 10.81 16.98
C SER A 186 5.64 10.96 15.96
N GLU A 187 5.22 9.88 15.31
CA GLU A 187 4.02 9.89 14.47
C GLU A 187 2.82 9.64 15.39
N THR A 188 2.32 10.73 15.96
CA THR A 188 1.12 10.79 16.82
C THR A 188 -0.17 10.74 16.00
N GLY A 189 -0.24 9.86 14.98
CA GLY A 189 -1.49 9.58 14.26
C GLY A 189 -2.27 8.48 14.98
N GLN A 190 -3.61 8.49 14.93
CA GLN A 190 -4.37 7.35 15.45
C GLN A 190 -4.00 6.11 14.64
N SER A 191 -3.56 5.06 15.32
CA SER A 191 -3.16 3.80 14.68
C SER A 191 -4.18 2.71 14.96
N THR A 192 -4.30 1.75 14.06
CA THR A 192 -4.96 0.48 14.37
C THR A 192 -3.90 -0.61 14.42
N ARG A 193 -3.85 -1.29 15.56
CA ARG A 193 -2.95 -2.41 15.77
C ARG A 193 -3.67 -3.72 15.49
N PHE A 194 -3.05 -4.58 14.70
CA PHE A 194 -3.57 -5.89 14.35
C PHE A 194 -2.65 -6.98 14.90
N ILE A 195 -3.16 -7.72 15.88
CA ILE A 195 -2.55 -8.97 16.33
C ILE A 195 -3.09 -10.08 15.42
N LEU A 196 -2.19 -10.76 14.72
CA LEU A 196 -2.53 -11.78 13.73
C LEU A 196 -2.25 -13.16 14.31
N LEU A 197 -3.28 -13.99 14.45
CA LEU A 197 -3.18 -15.35 14.94
C LEU A 197 -3.54 -16.34 13.82
N ARG A 198 -2.60 -17.22 13.46
CA ARG A 198 -2.92 -18.34 12.58
C ARG A 198 -3.69 -19.40 13.37
N HIS A 199 -4.66 -20.07 12.74
CA HIS A 199 -5.33 -21.22 13.36
C HIS A 199 -4.34 -22.32 13.83
N GLY A 200 -4.77 -23.11 14.82
CA GLY A 200 -4.05 -24.30 15.29
C GLY A 200 -4.07 -25.46 14.28
N GLN A 201 -3.34 -26.53 14.57
CA GLN A 201 -3.23 -27.69 13.69
C GLN A 201 -4.59 -28.35 13.36
N THR A 202 -4.75 -28.73 12.10
CA THR A 202 -5.81 -29.60 11.55
C THR A 202 -5.19 -30.87 10.96
N ALA A 203 -6.01 -31.90 10.70
CA ALA A 203 -5.54 -33.13 10.06
C ALA A 203 -4.84 -32.87 8.70
N MET A 204 -5.40 -31.98 7.88
CA MET A 204 -4.82 -31.61 6.58
C MET A 204 -3.46 -30.91 6.72
N SER A 205 -3.33 -30.02 7.71
CA SER A 205 -2.04 -29.36 7.96
C SER A 205 -0.97 -30.33 8.46
N ALA A 206 -1.34 -31.32 9.29
CA ALA A 206 -0.42 -32.37 9.71
C ALA A 206 0.03 -33.24 8.52
N ALA A 207 -0.90 -33.50 7.58
CA ALA A 207 -0.63 -34.20 6.34
C ALA A 207 0.06 -33.34 5.25
N LYS A 208 0.36 -32.05 5.53
CA LYS A 208 0.94 -31.10 4.58
C LYS A 208 0.14 -30.96 3.27
N GLN A 209 -1.17 -30.99 3.40
CA GLN A 209 -2.10 -30.82 2.28
C GLN A 209 -2.50 -29.35 2.11
N TYR A 210 -2.83 -28.97 0.89
CA TYR A 210 -3.51 -27.72 0.60
C TYR A 210 -4.91 -27.74 1.22
N SER A 211 -5.12 -26.98 2.30
CA SER A 211 -6.42 -26.93 2.98
C SER A 211 -7.41 -26.00 2.30
N GLY A 212 -6.95 -24.79 1.93
CA GLY A 212 -7.78 -23.79 1.26
C GLY A 212 -9.11 -23.52 1.98
N ARG A 213 -10.21 -23.64 1.24
CA ARG A 213 -11.57 -23.46 1.72
C ARG A 213 -12.21 -24.72 2.30
N ALA A 214 -11.54 -25.88 2.24
CA ALA A 214 -11.93 -27.03 3.04
C ALA A 214 -12.05 -26.63 4.51
N ASN A 215 -12.98 -27.26 5.23
CA ASN A 215 -13.39 -26.81 6.55
C ASN A 215 -13.12 -27.83 7.68
N PRO A 216 -11.90 -28.41 7.78
CA PRO A 216 -11.59 -29.35 8.86
C PRO A 216 -11.58 -28.66 10.21
N GLU A 217 -11.85 -29.43 11.26
CA GLU A 217 -11.66 -29.00 12.63
C GLU A 217 -10.21 -29.13 13.11
N LEU A 218 -9.93 -28.51 14.26
CA LEU A 218 -8.66 -28.66 14.96
C LEU A 218 -8.45 -30.10 15.46
N THR A 219 -7.22 -30.58 15.40
CA THR A 219 -6.81 -31.80 16.10
C THR A 219 -6.70 -31.53 17.61
N GLU A 220 -6.50 -32.57 18.42
CA GLU A 220 -6.20 -32.39 19.85
C GLU A 220 -4.95 -31.54 20.08
N LEU A 221 -3.92 -31.70 19.24
CA LEU A 221 -2.76 -30.81 19.26
C LEU A 221 -3.14 -29.38 18.88
N GLY A 222 -3.98 -29.20 17.85
CA GLY A 222 -4.48 -27.89 17.44
C GLY A 222 -5.27 -27.16 18.53
N LYS A 223 -6.08 -27.88 19.31
CA LYS A 223 -6.79 -27.33 20.47
C LYS A 223 -5.82 -26.87 21.57
N LYS A 224 -4.79 -27.68 21.88
CA LYS A 224 -3.72 -27.29 22.83
C LYS A 224 -2.94 -26.06 22.35
N GLN A 225 -2.65 -25.99 21.06
CA GLN A 225 -1.98 -24.83 20.45
C GLN A 225 -2.85 -23.56 20.54
N ALA A 226 -4.15 -23.67 20.27
CA ALA A 226 -5.09 -22.56 20.42
C ALA A 226 -5.17 -22.08 21.88
N LEU A 227 -5.23 -23.00 22.85
CA LEU A 227 -5.22 -22.66 24.27
C LEU A 227 -3.91 -21.98 24.68
N ALA A 228 -2.75 -22.46 24.20
CA ALA A 228 -1.47 -21.82 24.48
C ALA A 228 -1.40 -20.40 23.90
N ALA A 229 -1.96 -20.17 22.71
CA ALA A 229 -2.06 -18.83 22.13
C ALA A 229 -3.00 -17.93 22.94
N ALA A 230 -4.13 -18.46 23.42
CA ALA A 230 -5.04 -17.74 24.30
C ALA A 230 -4.36 -17.31 25.61
N GLN A 231 -3.58 -18.22 26.23
CA GLN A 231 -2.80 -17.94 27.43
C GLN A 231 -1.73 -16.85 27.18
N ALA A 232 -1.07 -16.88 26.02
CA ALA A 232 -0.10 -15.86 25.64
C ALA A 232 -0.71 -14.46 25.44
N LEU A 233 -2.01 -14.41 25.11
CA LEU A 233 -2.78 -13.18 24.89
C LEU A 233 -3.62 -12.77 26.11
N ALA A 234 -3.50 -13.47 27.25
CA ALA A 234 -4.36 -13.27 28.41
C ALA A 234 -4.26 -11.83 28.96
N ASP A 235 -3.03 -11.32 29.09
CA ASP A 235 -2.75 -9.96 29.58
C ASP A 235 -2.68 -8.91 28.47
N THR A 236 -2.95 -9.30 27.22
CA THR A 236 -2.93 -8.38 26.08
C THR A 236 -4.28 -7.67 25.96
N HIS A 237 -4.24 -6.34 25.93
CA HIS A 237 -5.41 -5.51 25.63
C HIS A 237 -5.88 -5.77 24.19
N ILE A 238 -7.14 -6.15 24.04
CA ILE A 238 -7.78 -6.44 22.75
C ILE A 238 -9.17 -5.82 22.81
N ASP A 239 -9.46 -4.91 21.90
CA ASP A 239 -10.75 -4.22 21.81
C ASP A 239 -11.78 -5.03 20.99
N ALA A 240 -11.31 -5.75 19.97
CA ALA A 240 -12.16 -6.55 19.10
C ALA A 240 -11.47 -7.82 18.58
N VAL A 241 -12.27 -8.85 18.29
CA VAL A 241 -11.80 -10.10 17.67
C VAL A 241 -12.55 -10.32 16.35
N VAL A 242 -11.81 -10.34 15.24
CA VAL A 242 -12.32 -10.69 13.92
C VAL A 242 -11.72 -12.01 13.45
N CYS A 243 -12.50 -12.81 12.74
CA CYS A 243 -12.13 -14.18 12.43
C CYS A 243 -12.60 -14.60 11.04
N SER A 244 -11.79 -15.42 10.37
CA SER A 244 -12.23 -16.14 9.17
C SER A 244 -13.46 -17.03 9.46
N PRO A 245 -14.37 -17.23 8.49
CA PRO A 245 -15.54 -18.10 8.65
C PRO A 245 -15.19 -19.59 8.89
N LEU A 246 -13.96 -20.02 8.57
CA LEU A 246 -13.59 -21.44 8.63
C LEU A 246 -13.47 -21.94 10.07
N ARG A 247 -14.02 -23.13 10.32
CA ARG A 247 -14.17 -23.81 11.62
C ARG A 247 -12.86 -23.85 12.41
N ARG A 248 -11.73 -24.14 11.76
CA ARG A 248 -10.41 -24.13 12.41
C ARG A 248 -10.01 -22.77 13.00
N CYS A 249 -10.36 -21.66 12.33
CA CYS A 249 -10.14 -20.31 12.84
C CYS A 249 -11.15 -20.01 13.95
N GLN A 250 -12.42 -20.35 13.75
CA GLN A 250 -13.47 -20.15 14.74
C GLN A 250 -13.18 -20.89 16.06
N GLN A 251 -12.73 -22.15 16.00
CA GLN A 251 -12.29 -22.91 17.19
C GLN A 251 -11.05 -22.30 17.84
N THR A 252 -10.13 -21.73 17.05
CA THR A 252 -8.96 -21.05 17.60
C THR A 252 -9.36 -19.74 18.30
N ALA A 253 -10.23 -18.94 17.68
CA ALA A 253 -10.74 -17.70 18.24
C ALA A 253 -11.58 -17.94 19.50
N ALA A 254 -12.39 -19.01 19.52
CA ALA A 254 -13.18 -19.42 20.67
C ALA A 254 -12.33 -19.63 21.93
N ALA A 255 -11.16 -20.28 21.79
CA ALA A 255 -10.23 -20.46 22.91
C ALA A 255 -9.69 -19.12 23.45
N VAL A 256 -9.53 -18.11 22.59
CA VAL A 256 -9.02 -16.80 23.00
C VAL A 256 -10.07 -15.97 23.72
N VAL A 257 -11.34 -16.04 23.30
CA VAL A 257 -12.43 -15.27 23.92
C VAL A 257 -13.05 -15.97 25.14
N GLU A 258 -12.74 -17.25 25.37
CA GLU A 258 -13.25 -18.00 26.51
C GLU A 258 -12.87 -17.31 27.83
N GLY A 259 -13.89 -16.94 28.62
CA GLY A 259 -13.70 -16.23 29.89
C GLY A 259 -13.40 -14.73 29.77
N ARG A 260 -13.45 -14.15 28.56
CA ARG A 260 -13.29 -12.70 28.31
C ARG A 260 -14.60 -12.09 27.82
N ASP A 261 -14.81 -10.80 28.10
CA ASP A 261 -15.93 -10.04 27.53
C ASP A 261 -15.59 -9.59 26.08
N LEU A 262 -15.37 -10.58 25.22
CA LEU A 262 -15.05 -10.40 23.81
C LEU A 262 -15.96 -11.28 22.97
N ARG A 263 -16.35 -10.76 21.81
CA ARG A 263 -17.12 -11.51 20.81
C ARG A 263 -16.31 -11.67 19.54
N VAL A 264 -16.52 -12.80 18.86
CA VAL A 264 -15.89 -13.07 17.57
C VAL A 264 -16.81 -12.57 16.46
N GLU A 265 -16.37 -11.55 15.74
CA GLU A 265 -16.98 -11.13 14.48
C GLU A 265 -16.41 -11.95 13.32
N THR A 266 -17.28 -12.46 12.45
CA THR A 266 -16.83 -13.19 11.25
C THR A 266 -16.65 -12.22 10.09
N VAL A 267 -15.47 -12.22 9.48
CA VAL A 267 -15.15 -11.42 8.28
C VAL A 267 -14.79 -12.38 7.15
N GLU A 268 -15.66 -12.46 6.14
CA GLU A 268 -15.55 -13.41 5.03
C GLU A 268 -14.22 -13.27 4.28
N ASP A 269 -13.77 -12.03 4.06
CA ASP A 269 -12.54 -11.72 3.34
C ASP A 269 -11.24 -12.10 4.08
N LEU A 270 -11.33 -12.63 5.30
CA LEU A 270 -10.20 -13.24 6.01
C LEU A 270 -10.04 -14.75 5.73
N ILE A 271 -10.87 -15.33 4.85
CA ILE A 271 -10.76 -16.74 4.44
C ILE A 271 -9.42 -17.05 3.74
N GLU A 272 -8.96 -18.31 3.84
CA GLU A 272 -7.75 -18.77 3.15
C GLU A 272 -7.91 -18.73 1.62
N VAL A 273 -6.79 -18.83 0.92
CA VAL A 273 -6.74 -18.98 -0.53
C VAL A 273 -7.63 -20.15 -0.99
N ASP A 274 -8.46 -19.94 -2.01
CA ASP A 274 -9.11 -21.03 -2.74
C ASP A 274 -8.07 -21.79 -3.57
N PHE A 275 -7.71 -23.00 -3.13
CA PHE A 275 -6.76 -23.84 -3.87
C PHE A 275 -7.44 -24.64 -4.99
N GLY A 276 -8.76 -24.55 -5.15
CA GLY A 276 -9.53 -25.24 -6.18
C GLY A 276 -9.21 -26.72 -6.22
N ARG A 277 -8.77 -27.21 -7.38
CA ARG A 277 -8.45 -28.64 -7.60
C ARG A 277 -7.23 -29.15 -6.83
N TRP A 278 -6.48 -28.28 -6.16
CA TRP A 278 -5.38 -28.70 -5.29
C TRP A 278 -5.81 -28.99 -3.86
N GLU A 279 -7.03 -28.63 -3.44
CA GLU A 279 -7.49 -28.92 -2.08
C GLU A 279 -7.43 -30.41 -1.76
N GLY A 280 -6.91 -30.74 -0.57
CA GLY A 280 -6.69 -32.13 -0.14
C GLY A 280 -5.45 -32.81 -0.74
N LYS A 281 -4.78 -32.18 -1.71
CA LYS A 281 -3.52 -32.71 -2.26
C LYS A 281 -2.33 -32.25 -1.43
N THR A 282 -1.34 -33.11 -1.31
CA THR A 282 0.02 -32.71 -0.91
C THR A 282 0.67 -31.89 -2.03
N PHE A 283 1.75 -31.19 -1.69
CA PHE A 283 2.56 -30.46 -2.67
C PHE A 283 3.03 -31.35 -3.83
N ALA A 284 3.50 -32.56 -3.53
CA ALA A 284 3.98 -33.50 -4.55
C ALA A 284 2.86 -33.98 -5.49
N GLU A 285 1.65 -34.19 -4.98
CA GLU A 285 0.50 -34.58 -5.79
C GLU A 285 -0.03 -33.44 -6.64
N ALA A 286 0.01 -32.20 -6.13
CA ALA A 286 -0.35 -31.00 -6.91
C ALA A 286 0.66 -30.76 -8.05
N ASP A 287 1.96 -30.90 -7.74
CA ASP A 287 3.04 -30.80 -8.72
C ASP A 287 2.91 -31.88 -9.80
N ALA A 288 2.78 -33.15 -9.41
CA ALA A 288 2.65 -34.28 -10.35
C ALA A 288 1.43 -34.16 -11.28
N ALA A 289 0.35 -33.51 -10.83
CA ALA A 289 -0.84 -33.31 -11.64
C ALA A 289 -0.64 -32.26 -12.75
N CYS A 290 0.15 -31.21 -12.51
CA CYS A 290 0.47 -30.19 -13.52
C CYS A 290 1.73 -29.40 -13.12
N PRO A 291 2.95 -29.91 -13.40
CA PRO A 291 4.20 -29.32 -12.90
C PRO A 291 4.42 -27.89 -13.37
N GLU A 292 4.09 -27.60 -14.63
CA GLU A 292 4.27 -26.28 -15.23
C GLU A 292 3.42 -25.21 -14.54
N LEU A 293 2.14 -25.50 -14.30
CA LEU A 293 1.23 -24.58 -13.63
C LEU A 293 1.62 -24.40 -12.16
N HIS A 294 1.98 -25.49 -11.49
CA HIS A 294 2.41 -25.45 -10.10
C HIS A 294 3.69 -24.63 -9.92
N ALA A 295 4.70 -24.86 -10.76
CA ALA A 295 5.94 -24.07 -10.76
C ALA A 295 5.71 -22.58 -11.07
N ARG A 296 4.75 -22.25 -11.96
CA ARG A 296 4.36 -20.86 -12.23
C ARG A 296 3.67 -20.23 -11.03
N TRP A 297 2.73 -20.93 -10.41
CA TRP A 297 2.00 -20.44 -9.23
C TRP A 297 2.93 -20.09 -8.06
N LEU A 298 3.98 -20.88 -7.85
CA LEU A 298 4.99 -20.60 -6.80
C LEU A 298 5.81 -19.32 -7.05
N LYS A 299 5.94 -18.88 -8.30
CA LYS A 299 6.77 -17.74 -8.69
C LYS A 299 5.97 -16.48 -8.99
N ASP A 300 4.75 -16.63 -9.48
CA ASP A 300 3.91 -15.56 -9.96
C ASP A 300 2.58 -15.52 -9.19
N THR A 301 2.48 -14.55 -8.28
CA THR A 301 1.28 -14.33 -7.47
C THR A 301 0.01 -14.02 -8.25
N SER A 302 0.11 -13.69 -9.54
CA SER A 302 -1.04 -13.44 -10.41
C SER A 302 -1.66 -14.72 -10.98
N VAL A 303 -0.91 -15.83 -10.97
CA VAL A 303 -1.38 -17.14 -11.41
C VAL A 303 -2.32 -17.71 -10.35
N ALA A 304 -3.48 -18.17 -10.79
CA ALA A 304 -4.47 -18.79 -9.91
C ALA A 304 -4.25 -20.30 -9.81
N CYS A 305 -4.64 -20.88 -8.67
CA CYS A 305 -4.82 -22.32 -8.56
C CYS A 305 -5.87 -22.79 -9.59
N PRO A 306 -5.81 -24.02 -10.11
CA PRO A 306 -6.80 -24.50 -11.08
C PRO A 306 -8.21 -24.51 -10.49
N GLY A 307 -9.08 -23.62 -10.98
CA GLY A 307 -10.45 -23.44 -10.47
C GLY A 307 -10.53 -22.74 -9.12
N GLY A 308 -9.45 -22.11 -8.66
CA GLY A 308 -9.38 -21.38 -7.39
C GLY A 308 -8.94 -19.93 -7.60
N GLU A 309 -8.26 -19.35 -6.60
CA GLU A 309 -7.81 -17.96 -6.64
C GLU A 309 -6.28 -17.82 -6.74
N SER A 310 -5.83 -16.62 -7.11
CA SER A 310 -4.42 -16.24 -7.12
C SER A 310 -4.06 -15.52 -5.82
N LEU A 311 -2.78 -15.51 -5.45
CA LEU A 311 -2.32 -14.75 -4.28
C LEU A 311 -2.56 -13.24 -4.44
N ARG A 312 -2.59 -12.73 -5.67
CA ARG A 312 -2.99 -11.35 -5.99
C ARG A 312 -4.46 -11.10 -5.65
N ALA A 313 -5.35 -12.05 -5.92
CA ALA A 313 -6.77 -11.94 -5.57
C ALA A 313 -6.96 -11.93 -4.05
N VAL A 314 -6.29 -12.84 -3.32
CA VAL A 314 -6.26 -12.84 -1.85
C VAL A 314 -5.78 -11.50 -1.32
N HIS A 315 -4.65 -11.00 -1.84
CA HIS A 315 -4.09 -9.73 -1.40
C HIS A 315 -5.09 -8.58 -1.58
N ARG A 316 -5.77 -8.50 -2.73
CA ARG A 316 -6.77 -7.45 -3.00
C ARG A 316 -7.93 -7.45 -1.99
N ARG A 317 -8.55 -8.61 -1.73
CA ARG A 317 -9.67 -8.70 -0.77
C ARG A 317 -9.22 -8.45 0.67
N VAL A 318 -8.06 -8.98 1.07
CA VAL A 318 -7.51 -8.75 2.42
C VAL A 318 -7.10 -7.28 2.59
N SER A 319 -6.60 -6.62 1.55
CA SER A 319 -6.30 -5.18 1.58
C SER A 319 -7.55 -4.34 1.75
N ALA A 320 -8.68 -4.71 1.13
CA ALA A 320 -9.95 -4.03 1.34
C ALA A 320 -10.46 -4.24 2.77
N ALA A 321 -10.51 -5.49 3.24
CA ALA A 321 -10.92 -5.83 4.61
C ALA A 321 -10.07 -5.12 5.67
N ARG A 322 -8.74 -5.13 5.53
CA ARG A 322 -7.83 -4.43 6.46
C ARG A 322 -8.09 -2.91 6.50
N ARG A 323 -8.48 -2.30 5.37
CA ARG A 323 -8.79 -0.86 5.25
C ARG A 323 -10.09 -0.53 5.97
N GLU A 324 -11.11 -1.33 5.76
CA GLU A 324 -12.38 -1.22 6.47
C GLU A 324 -12.19 -1.42 7.98
N LEU A 325 -11.45 -2.45 8.38
CA LEU A 325 -11.17 -2.72 9.79
C LEU A 325 -10.36 -1.61 10.44
N GLN A 326 -9.35 -1.06 9.76
CA GLN A 326 -8.57 0.09 10.26
C GLN A 326 -9.48 1.30 10.51
N GLN A 327 -10.39 1.61 9.57
CA GLN A 327 -11.33 2.72 9.74
C GLN A 327 -12.33 2.49 10.88
N ARG A 328 -12.83 1.26 11.04
CA ARG A 328 -13.81 0.90 12.07
C ARG A 328 -13.21 0.86 13.47
N PHE A 329 -11.95 0.48 13.58
CA PHE A 329 -11.22 0.25 14.82
C PHE A 329 -10.02 1.21 14.95
N GLU A 330 -10.21 2.46 14.53
CA GLU A 330 -9.21 3.51 14.67
C GLU A 330 -8.85 3.70 16.16
N GLY A 331 -7.54 3.78 16.47
CA GLY A 331 -7.04 3.90 17.83
C GLY A 331 -7.12 2.61 18.67
N GLN A 332 -7.54 1.48 18.10
CA GLN A 332 -7.79 0.23 18.82
C GLN A 332 -6.82 -0.90 18.43
N THR A 333 -6.72 -1.89 19.31
CA THR A 333 -6.01 -3.15 19.06
C THR A 333 -6.99 -4.27 18.77
N ILE A 334 -6.91 -4.85 17.58
CA ILE A 334 -7.78 -5.94 17.15
C ILE A 334 -7.01 -7.25 16.96
N LEU A 335 -7.63 -8.36 17.37
CA LEU A 335 -7.15 -9.70 17.08
C LEU A 335 -7.79 -10.22 15.79
N VAL A 336 -6.97 -10.65 14.85
CA VAL A 336 -7.37 -11.25 13.58
C VAL A 336 -6.98 -12.72 13.57
N VAL A 337 -7.97 -13.62 13.61
CA VAL A 337 -7.73 -15.07 13.53
C VAL A 337 -7.96 -15.56 12.10
N SER A 338 -6.88 -15.99 11.44
CA SER A 338 -6.90 -16.30 10.01
C SER A 338 -5.89 -17.40 9.63
N HIS A 339 -5.40 -17.37 8.39
CA HIS A 339 -4.62 -18.41 7.73
C HIS A 339 -3.32 -17.86 7.14
N VAL A 340 -2.57 -18.69 6.42
CA VAL A 340 -1.22 -18.34 5.97
C VAL A 340 -1.25 -17.16 5.00
N ASN A 341 -2.07 -17.22 3.95
CA ASN A 341 -2.01 -16.21 2.89
C ASN A 341 -2.60 -14.85 3.31
N PRO A 342 -3.74 -14.79 4.03
CA PRO A 342 -4.21 -13.51 4.57
C PRO A 342 -3.22 -12.88 5.55
N ILE A 343 -2.64 -13.63 6.50
CA ILE A 343 -1.67 -13.08 7.46
C ILE A 343 -0.42 -12.57 6.72
N LYS A 344 0.11 -13.34 5.76
CA LYS A 344 1.22 -12.86 4.91
C LYS A 344 0.85 -11.62 4.10
N SER A 345 -0.43 -11.47 3.70
CA SER A 345 -0.92 -10.24 3.05
C SER A 345 -0.91 -9.04 3.99
N PHE A 346 -1.29 -9.19 5.25
CA PHE A 346 -1.15 -8.13 6.26
C PHE A 346 0.32 -7.73 6.43
N VAL A 347 1.22 -8.70 6.58
CA VAL A 347 2.66 -8.46 6.73
C VAL A 347 3.24 -7.78 5.48
N ARG A 348 2.85 -8.22 4.28
CA ARG A 348 3.25 -7.58 3.02
C ARG A 348 2.85 -6.10 2.97
N GLN A 349 1.62 -5.78 3.39
CA GLN A 349 1.12 -4.41 3.47
C GLN A 349 1.91 -3.60 4.50
N ALA A 350 2.16 -4.16 5.69
CA ALA A 350 2.87 -3.49 6.77
C ALA A 350 4.33 -3.15 6.41
N LEU A 351 4.95 -3.99 5.58
CA LEU A 351 6.30 -3.79 5.06
C LEU A 351 6.35 -2.89 3.82
N ASP A 352 5.20 -2.43 3.32
CA ASP A 352 5.06 -1.72 2.03
C ASP A 352 5.85 -2.38 0.90
N SER A 353 5.63 -3.69 0.72
CA SER A 353 6.51 -4.54 -0.08
C SER A 353 5.82 -5.22 -1.27
N GLY A 354 6.66 -5.67 -2.20
CA GLY A 354 6.23 -6.23 -3.49
C GLY A 354 5.52 -7.58 -3.41
N PRO A 355 4.97 -8.06 -4.53
CA PRO A 355 4.22 -9.33 -4.59
C PRO A 355 5.04 -10.57 -4.23
N GLN A 356 6.37 -10.50 -4.28
CA GLN A 356 7.24 -11.64 -3.95
C GLN A 356 7.42 -11.85 -2.45
N THR A 357 7.08 -10.87 -1.60
CA THR A 357 7.28 -10.94 -0.14
C THR A 357 6.75 -12.23 0.50
N PRO A 358 5.53 -12.72 0.20
CA PRO A 358 5.01 -13.96 0.80
C PRO A 358 5.90 -15.20 0.60
N ASN A 359 6.73 -15.24 -0.44
CA ASN A 359 7.66 -16.34 -0.74
C ASN A 359 8.88 -16.36 0.20
N HIS A 360 9.13 -15.25 0.90
CA HIS A 360 10.24 -15.10 1.86
C HIS A 360 9.76 -15.17 3.32
N LEU A 361 8.46 -15.36 3.53
CA LEU A 361 7.86 -15.43 4.85
C LEU A 361 7.55 -16.89 5.20
N PHE A 362 7.95 -17.31 6.41
CA PHE A 362 7.53 -18.57 6.99
C PHE A 362 6.60 -18.30 8.17
N LEU A 363 5.49 -19.05 8.27
CA LEU A 363 4.47 -18.83 9.29
C LEU A 363 4.04 -20.18 9.87
N GLU A 364 4.18 -20.35 11.17
CA GLU A 364 3.87 -21.56 11.92
C GLU A 364 2.39 -21.62 12.32
N LEU A 365 1.89 -22.81 12.65
CA LEU A 365 0.54 -22.97 13.22
C LEU A 365 0.46 -22.30 14.60
N ALA A 366 -0.69 -21.69 14.91
CA ALA A 366 -0.89 -20.94 16.15
C ALA A 366 0.17 -19.85 16.44
N SER A 367 0.89 -19.37 15.42
CA SER A 367 1.85 -18.28 15.56
C SER A 367 1.14 -16.93 15.73
N LEU A 368 1.78 -16.02 16.45
CA LEU A 368 1.38 -14.62 16.59
C LEU A 368 2.25 -13.73 15.71
N SER A 369 1.65 -12.74 15.07
CA SER A 369 2.35 -11.61 14.43
C SER A 369 1.64 -10.32 14.80
N GLU A 370 2.32 -9.19 14.68
CA GLU A 370 1.79 -7.90 15.09
C GLU A 370 2.20 -6.84 14.08
N VAL A 371 1.20 -6.21 13.49
CA VAL A 371 1.35 -5.11 12.54
C VAL A 371 0.52 -3.93 13.01
N GLU A 372 0.99 -2.73 12.71
CA GLU A 372 0.31 -1.49 13.06
C GLU A 372 0.22 -0.61 11.82
N PHE A 373 -0.94 -0.04 11.58
CA PHE A 373 -1.21 0.84 10.45
C PHE A 373 -1.62 2.22 10.96
N PHE A 374 -1.03 3.23 10.33
CA PHE A 374 -1.28 4.65 10.52
C PHE A 374 -1.80 5.22 9.20
N ASP A 375 -2.24 6.48 9.19
CA ASP A 375 -2.56 7.17 7.93
C ASP A 375 -1.31 7.40 7.06
N SER A 376 -0.17 7.61 7.71
CA SER A 376 1.13 7.91 7.08
C SER A 376 1.94 6.67 6.68
N GLY A 377 1.54 5.48 7.11
CA GLY A 377 2.32 4.26 6.86
C GLY A 377 2.00 3.10 7.80
N SER A 378 3.00 2.26 8.05
CA SER A 378 2.82 1.03 8.81
C SER A 378 4.11 0.49 9.41
N THR A 379 3.96 -0.36 10.42
CA THR A 379 5.06 -1.02 11.14
C THR A 379 4.75 -2.50 11.34
N LEU A 380 5.76 -3.36 11.17
CA LEU A 380 5.74 -4.76 11.61
C LEU A 380 6.53 -4.88 12.91
N HIS A 381 5.82 -5.09 14.03
CA HIS A 381 6.42 -5.18 15.36
C HIS A 381 6.95 -6.58 15.65
N ARG A 382 6.21 -7.60 15.19
CA ARG A 382 6.50 -9.00 15.49
C ARG A 382 6.02 -9.89 14.35
N PHE A 383 6.80 -10.92 14.03
CA PHE A 383 6.46 -11.86 12.98
C PHE A 383 6.73 -13.30 13.42
N ASN A 384 5.74 -14.17 13.21
CA ASN A 384 5.83 -15.61 13.45
C ASN A 384 6.36 -15.97 14.85
N ASP A 385 5.89 -15.28 15.89
CA ASP A 385 6.22 -15.61 17.27
C ASP A 385 5.45 -16.84 17.72
N VAL A 386 6.19 -17.76 18.31
CA VAL A 386 5.76 -19.11 18.71
C VAL A 386 6.36 -19.48 20.07
N GLY A 387 6.78 -18.49 20.87
CA GLY A 387 7.35 -18.70 22.20
C GLY A 387 6.41 -19.48 23.13
N HIS A 388 5.10 -19.23 23.04
CA HIS A 388 4.05 -19.91 23.80
C HIS A 388 3.88 -21.39 23.44
N LEU A 389 4.44 -21.85 22.32
CA LEU A 389 4.32 -23.23 21.86
C LEU A 389 5.47 -24.13 22.34
N GLY A 390 6.38 -23.65 23.19
CA GLY A 390 7.61 -24.37 23.55
C GLY A 390 7.43 -25.82 23.99
N ALA A 391 6.34 -26.15 24.71
CA ALA A 391 6.02 -27.51 25.16
C ALA A 391 5.17 -28.34 24.17
N LEU A 392 4.81 -27.76 23.02
CA LEU A 392 3.84 -28.31 22.05
C LEU A 392 4.42 -28.47 20.64
N ARG A 393 5.73 -28.28 20.45
CA ARG A 393 6.41 -28.43 19.16
C ARG A 393 6.86 -29.85 18.89
#